data_AF-K1U5V3-F1
#
_entry.id   AF-K1U5V3-F1
#
_cell.length_a   1.000
_cell.length_b   1.000
_cell.length_c   1.000
_cell.angle_alpha   90.00
_cell.angle_beta   90.00
_cell.angle_gamma   90.00
#
_symmetry.space_group_name_H-M   'P 1'
#
loop_
_entity.id
_entity.type
_entity.pdbx_description
1 polymer ?
#
loop_
_entity_poly.entity_id
_entity_poly.type
_entity_poly.pdbx_seq_one_letter_code
_entity_poly.pdbx_strand_id
1 'polypeptide(L)'
;SLTDADYDEFKTRVLKANFQYDRETEKYLKDLEKLAKFEGYYDDAKAEFEALKKKLSHNVAKDLDYNKDYIKHLLENDIVSAYYFQRGAIQNSMRYDKQIKEAVKLLNSPSEYEKILHPVKK
;
A
#
# COMPACT_ATOMS: atom_id res chain seq x y z
N SER A 1 5.63 -8.12 11.85
CA SER A 1 4.75 -6.95 12.00
C SER A 1 5.47 -5.75 11.42
N LEU A 2 4.74 -4.86 10.73
CA LEU A 2 5.25 -3.63 10.16
C LEU A 2 5.84 -2.73 11.26
N THR A 3 7.06 -2.24 11.06
CA THR A 3 7.65 -1.26 11.97
C THR A 3 7.03 0.11 11.75
N ASP A 4 7.29 1.04 12.68
CA ASP A 4 6.86 2.42 12.51
C ASP A 4 7.59 3.13 11.36
N ALA A 5 8.86 2.77 11.11
CA ALA A 5 9.62 3.27 9.97
C ALA A 5 9.00 2.83 8.63
N ASP A 6 8.55 1.57 8.53
CA ASP A 6 7.87 1.06 7.33
C ASP A 6 6.56 1.83 7.08
N TYR A 7 5.82 2.14 8.15
CA TYR A 7 4.59 2.92 8.07
C TYR A 7 4.84 4.37 7.64
N ASP A 8 5.88 5.01 8.18
CA ASP A 8 6.24 6.39 7.83
C ASP A 8 6.71 6.50 6.37
N GLU A 9 7.38 5.46 5.85
CA GLU A 9 7.71 5.38 4.43
C GLU A 9 6.44 5.26 3.57
N PHE A 10 5.50 4.39 3.97
CA PHE A 10 4.19 4.29 3.31
C PHE A 10 3.45 5.63 3.30
N LYS A 11 3.35 6.31 4.45
CA LYS A 11 2.72 7.63 4.58
C LYS A 11 3.35 8.64 3.61
N THR A 12 4.68 8.68 3.56
CA THR A 12 5.42 9.56 2.66
C THR A 12 5.08 9.29 1.20
N ARG A 13 4.97 8.00 0.81
CA ARG A 13 4.59 7.60 -0.55
C ARG A 13 3.16 8.03 -0.89
N VAL A 14 2.21 7.85 0.04
CA VAL A 14 0.80 8.27 -0.15
C VAL A 14 0.69 9.78 -0.35
N LEU A 15 1.39 10.57 0.48
CA LEU A 15 1.40 12.02 0.35
C LEU A 15 2.06 12.49 -0.95
N LYS A 16 3.18 11.86 -1.35
CA LYS A 16 3.88 12.16 -2.60
C LYS A 16 3.07 11.77 -3.84
N ALA A 17 2.25 10.72 -3.74
CA ALA A 17 1.33 10.31 -4.80
C ALA A 17 0.12 11.26 -4.95
N ASN A 18 0.04 12.30 -4.10
CA ASN A 18 -1.08 13.24 -4.06
C ASN A 18 -2.43 12.53 -3.93
N PHE A 19 -2.47 11.45 -3.14
CA PHE A 19 -3.67 10.64 -2.93
C PHE A 19 -4.84 11.52 -2.52
N GLN A 20 -5.90 11.50 -3.33
CA GLN A 20 -7.18 12.12 -3.04
C GLN A 20 -8.19 11.02 -2.77
N TYR A 21 -9.09 11.26 -1.82
CA TYR A 21 -10.23 10.40 -1.59
C TYR A 21 -11.45 11.29 -1.39
N ASP A 22 -12.59 10.86 -1.93
CA ASP A 22 -13.81 11.63 -1.83
C ASP A 22 -14.40 11.47 -0.42
N ARG A 23 -14.45 12.58 0.32
CA ARG A 23 -15.32 12.67 1.50
C ARG A 23 -16.65 13.28 1.08
N GLU A 24 -17.68 12.44 1.05
CA GLU A 24 -19.08 12.85 0.88
C GLU A 24 -19.46 14.03 1.80
N THR A 25 -18.87 14.13 3.00
CA THR A 25 -19.08 15.26 3.91
C THR A 25 -18.69 16.63 3.33
N GLU A 26 -17.57 16.74 2.60
CA GLU A 26 -17.19 18.02 1.96
C GLU A 26 -18.17 18.39 0.85
N LYS A 27 -18.63 17.40 0.08
CA LYS A 27 -19.64 17.57 -0.95
C LYS A 27 -20.96 18.07 -0.37
N TYR A 28 -21.47 17.45 0.70
CA TYR A 28 -22.68 17.91 1.37
C TYR A 28 -22.54 19.31 1.97
N LEU A 29 -21.37 19.67 2.51
CA LEU A 29 -21.12 21.04 3.00
C LEU A 29 -21.20 22.06 1.86
N LYS A 30 -20.61 21.76 0.70
CA LYS A 30 -20.67 22.62 -0.49
C LYS A 30 -22.11 22.77 -1.01
N ASP A 31 -22.88 21.69 -0.99
CA ASP A 31 -24.27 21.73 -1.46
C ASP A 31 -25.17 22.51 -0.49
N LEU A 32 -24.97 22.36 0.82
CA LEU A 32 -25.63 23.18 1.83
C LEU A 32 -25.27 24.66 1.68
N GLU A 33 -24.00 24.98 1.41
CA GLU A 33 -23.56 26.37 1.17
C GLU A 33 -24.24 26.97 -0.06
N LYS A 34 -24.35 26.22 -1.16
CA LYS A 34 -25.06 26.68 -2.37
C LYS A 34 -26.53 26.95 -2.07
N LEU A 35 -27.19 26.06 -1.32
CA LEU A 35 -28.59 26.22 -0.94
C LEU A 35 -28.78 27.45 -0.05
N ALA A 36 -27.93 27.62 0.96
CA ALA A 36 -27.96 28.79 1.83
C ALA A 36 -27.74 30.11 1.07
N LYS A 37 -26.88 30.12 0.03
CA LYS A 37 -26.73 31.30 -0.85
C LYS A 37 -27.97 31.57 -1.68
N PHE A 38 -28.59 30.52 -2.21
CA PHE A 38 -29.82 30.64 -2.99
C PHE A 38 -31.00 31.13 -2.14
N GLU A 39 -31.12 30.66 -0.91
CA GLU A 39 -32.17 31.04 0.03
C GLU A 39 -31.88 32.37 0.77
N GLY A 40 -30.67 32.93 0.62
CA GLY A 40 -30.26 34.20 1.23
C GLY A 40 -29.74 34.11 2.67
N TYR A 41 -29.60 32.92 3.25
CA TYR A 41 -29.09 32.71 4.61
C TYR A 41 -27.57 32.74 4.74
N TYR A 42 -26.84 32.73 3.61
CA TYR A 42 -25.38 32.59 3.65
C TYR A 42 -24.66 33.72 4.36
N ASP A 43 -25.08 34.98 4.15
CA ASP A 43 -24.34 36.13 4.69
C ASP A 43 -24.38 36.17 6.22
N ASP A 44 -25.52 35.81 6.82
CA ASP A 44 -25.68 35.70 8.27
C ASP A 44 -24.92 34.52 8.87
N ALA A 45 -24.86 33.39 8.15
CA ALA A 45 -24.22 32.15 8.59
C ALA A 45 -22.78 31.95 8.07
N LYS A 46 -22.18 32.98 7.49
CA LYS A 46 -20.90 32.87 6.76
C LYS A 46 -19.77 32.38 7.66
N ALA A 47 -19.73 32.84 8.91
CA ALA A 47 -18.69 32.47 9.86
C ALA A 47 -18.73 30.97 10.20
N GLU A 48 -19.93 30.41 10.32
CA GLU A 48 -20.19 29.01 10.60
C GLU A 48 -19.77 28.13 9.43
N PHE A 49 -20.11 28.51 8.20
CA PHE A 49 -19.67 27.79 7.00
C PHE A 49 -18.14 27.75 6.88
N GLU A 50 -17.47 28.88 7.09
CA GLU A 50 -16.00 28.94 7.02
C GLU A 50 -15.34 28.13 8.16
N ALA A 51 -15.90 28.16 9.37
CA ALA A 51 -15.45 27.33 10.48
C ALA A 51 -15.62 25.82 10.18
N LEU A 52 -16.76 25.44 9.59
CA LEU A 52 -17.02 24.06 9.16
C LEU A 52 -16.07 23.64 8.04
N LYS A 53 -15.86 24.47 7.01
CA LYS A 53 -14.89 24.20 5.94
C LYS A 53 -13.51 23.92 6.50
N LYS A 54 -13.04 24.75 7.44
CA LYS A 54 -11.72 24.57 8.06
C LYS A 54 -11.65 23.26 8.85
N LYS A 55 -12.68 22.93 9.64
CA LYS A 55 -12.71 21.69 10.44
C LYS A 55 -12.86 20.43 9.61
N LEU A 56 -13.60 20.51 8.50
CA LEU A 56 -13.88 19.41 7.60
C LEU A 56 -12.88 19.35 6.43
N SER A 57 -11.91 20.26 6.39
CA SER A 57 -10.86 20.30 5.36
C SER A 57 -9.95 19.07 5.47
N HIS A 58 -9.49 18.65 4.29
CA HIS A 58 -8.63 17.48 4.13
C HIS A 58 -7.31 17.63 4.89
N ASN A 59 -7.01 16.67 5.75
CA ASN A 59 -5.65 16.46 6.23
C ASN A 59 -5.33 14.97 6.17
N VAL A 60 -4.98 14.52 4.96
CA VAL A 60 -4.59 13.13 4.68
C VAL A 60 -3.50 12.67 5.65
N ALA A 61 -2.52 13.52 5.96
CA ALA A 61 -1.45 13.17 6.89
C ALA A 61 -1.99 12.86 8.30
N LYS A 62 -2.89 13.70 8.82
CA LYS A 62 -3.54 13.51 10.13
C LYS A 62 -4.47 12.29 10.14
N ASP A 63 -5.20 12.06 9.06
CA ASP A 63 -6.08 10.90 8.92
C ASP A 63 -5.26 9.59 8.90
N LEU A 64 -4.12 9.58 8.20
CA LEU A 64 -3.19 8.45 8.23
C LEU A 64 -2.67 8.21 9.64
N ASP A 65 -2.22 9.27 10.35
CA ASP A 65 -1.75 9.14 11.73
C ASP A 65 -2.82 8.61 12.68
N TYR A 66 -4.05 9.13 12.59
CA TYR A 66 -5.16 8.69 13.42
C TYR A 66 -5.53 7.22 13.19
N ASN A 67 -5.44 6.75 11.95
CA ASN A 67 -5.79 5.38 11.57
C ASN A 67 -4.57 4.45 11.46
N LYS A 68 -3.42 4.86 11.99
CA LYS A 68 -2.14 4.16 11.80
C LYS A 68 -2.22 2.67 12.08
N ASP A 69 -2.73 2.28 13.25
CA ASP A 69 -2.76 0.87 13.67
C ASP A 69 -3.66 0.02 12.76
N TYR A 70 -4.83 0.54 12.38
CA TYR A 70 -5.75 -0.12 11.47
C TYR A 70 -5.12 -0.32 10.08
N ILE A 71 -4.48 0.74 9.55
CA ILE A 71 -3.82 0.68 8.25
C ILE A 71 -2.62 -0.27 8.30
N LYS A 72 -1.82 -0.28 9.38
CA LYS A 72 -0.72 -1.24 9.56
C LYS A 72 -1.24 -2.68 9.51
N HIS A 73 -2.34 -2.98 10.17
CA HIS A 73 -2.94 -4.32 10.14
C HIS A 73 -3.39 -4.72 8.73
N LEU A 74 -4.02 -3.80 7.99
CA LEU A 74 -4.39 -4.04 6.59
C LEU A 74 -3.16 -4.31 5.71
N LEU A 75 -2.13 -3.48 5.82
CA LEU A 75 -0.89 -3.65 5.06
C LEU A 75 -0.21 -4.99 5.36
N GLU A 76 -0.18 -5.40 6.63
CA GLU A 76 0.35 -6.70 7.03
C GLU A 76 -0.42 -7.85 6.39
N ASN A 77 -1.75 -7.81 6.43
CA ASN A 77 -2.61 -8.83 5.83
C ASN A 77 -2.44 -8.90 4.31
N ASP A 78 -2.31 -7.76 3.64
CA ASP A 78 -2.10 -7.69 2.19
C ASP A 78 -0.71 -8.22 1.80
N ILE A 79 0.33 -7.85 2.54
CA ILE A 79 1.70 -8.38 2.34
C ILE A 79 1.71 -9.89 2.54
N VAL A 80 1.13 -10.39 3.63
CA VAL A 80 1.02 -11.83 3.89
C VAL A 80 0.25 -12.50 2.76
N SER A 81 -0.90 -11.98 2.35
CA SER A 81 -1.69 -12.56 1.26
C SER A 81 -0.89 -12.61 -0.05
N ALA A 82 -0.21 -11.53 -0.42
CA ALA A 82 0.65 -11.48 -1.61
C ALA A 82 1.78 -12.52 -1.55
N TYR A 83 2.50 -12.59 -0.42
CA TYR A 83 3.62 -13.51 -0.28
C TYR A 83 3.20 -14.97 -0.12
N TYR A 84 2.13 -15.31 0.60
CA TYR A 84 1.75 -16.71 0.82
C TYR A 84 1.04 -17.32 -0.39
N PHE A 85 0.23 -16.55 -1.12
CA PHE A 85 -0.35 -17.00 -2.38
C PHE A 85 0.73 -17.17 -3.46
N GLN A 86 1.67 -16.21 -3.56
CA GLN A 86 2.83 -16.37 -4.45
C GLN A 86 3.79 -17.46 -3.97
N ARG A 87 4.15 -17.56 -2.69
CA ARG A 87 5.07 -18.60 -2.19
C ARG A 87 4.49 -19.98 -2.37
N GLY A 88 3.18 -20.18 -2.18
CA GLY A 88 2.52 -21.45 -2.52
C GLY A 88 2.65 -21.78 -4.00
N ALA A 89 2.38 -20.80 -4.87
CA ALA A 89 2.53 -20.95 -6.31
C ALA A 89 4.00 -21.21 -6.74
N ILE A 90 4.97 -20.49 -6.17
CA ILE A 90 6.40 -20.60 -6.46
C ILE A 90 6.94 -21.93 -5.89
N GLN A 91 6.59 -22.32 -4.67
CA GLN A 91 7.01 -23.60 -4.08
C GLN A 91 6.45 -24.78 -4.88
N ASN A 92 5.21 -24.67 -5.37
CA ASN A 92 4.63 -25.68 -6.24
C ASN A 92 5.30 -25.69 -7.61
N SER A 93 5.55 -24.52 -8.23
CA SER A 93 6.20 -24.44 -9.55
C SER A 93 7.62 -24.98 -9.52
N MET A 94 8.40 -24.69 -8.47
CA MET A 94 9.75 -25.20 -8.27
C MET A 94 9.83 -26.74 -8.26
N ARG A 95 8.78 -27.45 -7.83
CA ARG A 95 8.75 -28.94 -7.85
C ARG A 95 8.68 -29.52 -9.26
N TYR A 96 8.14 -28.76 -10.22
CA TYR A 96 7.95 -29.22 -11.59
C TYR A 96 8.89 -28.54 -12.59
N ASP A 97 9.60 -27.49 -12.16
CA ASP A 97 10.58 -26.77 -12.96
C ASP A 97 11.77 -27.67 -13.34
N LYS A 98 12.01 -27.80 -14.65
CA LYS A 98 13.08 -28.65 -15.19
C LYS A 98 14.48 -28.12 -14.87
N GLN A 99 14.65 -26.79 -14.81
CA GLN A 99 15.94 -26.17 -14.49
C GLN A 99 16.28 -26.38 -13.02
N ILE A 100 15.30 -26.22 -12.12
CA ILE A 100 15.48 -26.50 -10.69
C ILE A 100 15.82 -27.99 -10.47
N LYS A 101 15.15 -28.91 -11.17
CA LYS A 101 15.45 -30.34 -11.09
C LYS A 101 16.87 -30.68 -11.51
N GLU A 102 17.31 -30.18 -12.67
CA GLU A 102 18.68 -30.42 -13.13
C GLU A 102 19.71 -29.71 -12.24
N ALA A 103 19.42 -28.53 -11.72
CA ALA A 103 20.28 -27.85 -10.76
C ALA A 103 20.45 -28.65 -9.46
N VAL A 104 19.35 -29.16 -8.88
CA VAL A 104 19.39 -30.02 -7.69
C VAL A 104 20.15 -31.32 -7.98
N LYS A 105 19.95 -31.93 -9.14
CA LYS A 105 20.67 -33.14 -9.57
C LYS A 105 22.17 -32.90 -9.74
N LEU A 106 22.54 -31.78 -10.35
CA LEU A 106 23.92 -31.37 -10.55
C LEU A 106 24.61 -31.09 -9.21
N LEU A 107 23.96 -30.34 -8.32
CA LEU A 107 24.50 -30.02 -6.99
C LEU A 107 24.62 -31.25 -6.08
N ASN A 108 23.76 -32.26 -6.25
CA ASN A 108 23.87 -33.55 -5.57
C ASN A 108 24.86 -34.52 -6.22
N SER A 109 25.53 -34.11 -7.30
CA SER A 109 26.54 -34.89 -8.00
C SER A 109 27.90 -34.19 -7.93
N PRO A 110 28.67 -34.33 -6.83
CA PRO A 110 29.95 -33.66 -6.65
C PRO A 110 30.92 -33.85 -7.83
N SER A 111 30.95 -35.06 -8.42
CA SER A 111 31.79 -35.36 -9.58
C SER A 111 31.38 -34.61 -10.86
N GLU A 112 30.08 -34.46 -11.12
CA GLU A 112 29.60 -33.69 -12.28
C GLU A 112 29.79 -32.19 -12.05
N TYR A 113 29.54 -31.74 -10.82
CA TYR A 113 29.74 -30.35 -10.43
C TYR A 113 31.22 -29.93 -10.56
N GLU A 114 32.16 -30.73 -10.03
CA GLU A 114 33.60 -30.46 -10.15
C GLU A 114 34.07 -30.47 -11.61
N LYS A 115 33.55 -31.37 -12.46
CA LYS A 115 33.88 -31.40 -13.89
C LYS A 115 33.50 -30.11 -14.63
N ILE A 116 32.43 -29.45 -14.20
CA ILE A 116 32.00 -28.17 -14.78
C ILE A 116 32.86 -27.01 -14.27
N LEU A 117 33.32 -27.07 -13.02
CA LEU A 117 34.11 -26.01 -12.39
C LEU A 117 35.59 -26.02 -12.78
N HIS A 118 36.11 -27.14 -13.31
CA HIS A 118 37.49 -27.22 -13.78
C HIS A 118 37.58 -27.03 -15.31
N PRO A 119 38.49 -26.16 -15.80
CA PRO A 119 38.66 -25.96 -17.23
C PRO A 119 39.15 -27.25 -17.89
N VAL A 120 38.51 -27.64 -18.99
CA VAL A 120 38.95 -28.76 -19.82
C VAL A 120 40.35 -28.43 -20.35
N LYS A 121 41.37 -29.17 -19.91
CA LYS A 121 42.72 -29.05 -20.50
C LYS A 121 42.61 -29.41 -21.98
N LYS A 122 42.91 -28.42 -22.84
CA LYS A 122 43.05 -28.60 -24.29
C LYS A 122 44.18 -29.56 -24.62
#